data_AF-A0A101WBN6-F1
#
_entry.id   AF-A0A101WBN6-F1
#
_cell.length_a   1.000
_cell.length_b   1.000
_cell.length_c   1.000
_cell.angle_alpha   90.00
_cell.angle_beta   90.00
_cell.angle_gamma   90.00
#
_symmetry.space_group_name_H-M   'P 1'
#
loop_
_entity.id
_entity.type
_entity.pdbx_description
1 polymer ?
#
loop_
_entity_poly.entity_id
_entity_poly.type
_entity_poly.pdbx_seq_one_letter_code
_entity_poly.pdbx_strand_id
1 'polypeptide(L)'
;MSMSSGYPVGAKITAKLRQEKLCTHMEGQRLLGLCSTSGPLFIIGAVATGIMNNPALGFFLAVSHYLSAVTIGFLMRYYGKEKPVIKNDSLSNPLTDMLDYRRKDGRPIGVLMGDAVKNGVNLILMIGGFIIFFSVITSMLKLSGFLSFFSIILSKAFPFETVTPDMVSSFLIGFLEVTNGAKECALLQVPLIYKAIMVSFMIGFGGLSVNAQVMSIVSETDLKFSVYFIFKLLQGIIAALYSFILITWFSDMQVFNLSGIAGTDIWEATVNYNWIHVFMNSTINLLFILAFIMAVSIFKHKKRPFSSKPFRMY
;
A
#
# COMPACT_ATOMS: atom_id res chain seq x y z
N MET A 1 -1.84 -6.42 -5.75
CA MET A 1 -2.15 -6.99 -4.42
C MET A 1 -2.06 -5.94 -3.32
N SER A 2 -0.89 -5.39 -2.98
CA SER A 2 -0.80 -4.35 -1.92
C SER A 2 -1.50 -3.04 -2.26
N MET A 3 -1.56 -2.67 -3.54
CA MET A 3 -2.33 -1.50 -3.99
C MET A 3 -3.84 -1.64 -3.71
N SER A 4 -4.35 -2.85 -3.53
CA SER A 4 -5.76 -3.10 -3.23
C SER A 4 -6.01 -3.32 -1.74
N SER A 5 -5.15 -4.11 -1.09
CA SER A 5 -5.37 -4.58 0.29
C SER A 5 -4.57 -3.85 1.36
N GLY A 6 -3.58 -3.05 0.99
CA GLY A 6 -2.69 -2.38 1.94
C GLY A 6 -1.67 -3.31 2.63
N TYR A 7 -0.96 -2.75 3.60
CA TYR A 7 -0.10 -3.50 4.51
C TYR A 7 -0.91 -4.33 5.53
N PRO A 8 -0.34 -5.42 6.07
CA PRO A 8 0.90 -6.08 5.67
C PRO A 8 0.64 -7.23 4.67
N VAL A 9 -0.51 -7.23 3.98
CA VAL A 9 -0.98 -8.34 3.15
C VAL A 9 0.00 -8.72 2.05
N GLY A 10 0.59 -7.75 1.34
CA GLY A 10 1.53 -8.05 0.28
C GLY A 10 2.86 -8.63 0.78
N ALA A 11 3.32 -8.26 1.97
CA ALA A 11 4.45 -8.91 2.63
C ALA A 11 4.12 -10.36 3.00
N LYS A 12 2.92 -10.62 3.54
CA LYS A 12 2.43 -11.97 3.85
C LYS A 12 2.37 -12.88 2.61
N ILE A 13 1.84 -12.37 1.50
CA ILE A 13 1.79 -13.11 0.24
C ILE A 13 3.21 -13.39 -0.28
N THR A 14 4.11 -12.40 -0.22
CA THR A 14 5.49 -12.55 -0.68
C THR A 14 6.25 -13.59 0.16
N ALA A 15 6.10 -13.54 1.49
CA ALA A 15 6.67 -14.53 2.40
C ALA A 15 6.15 -15.94 2.09
N LYS A 16 4.84 -16.08 1.85
CA LYS A 16 4.23 -17.36 1.47
C LYS A 16 4.78 -17.91 0.14
N LEU A 17 4.88 -17.07 -0.90
CA LEU A 17 5.48 -17.48 -2.19
C LEU A 17 6.93 -17.95 -2.01
N ARG A 18 7.68 -17.29 -1.11
CA ARG A 18 9.06 -17.67 -0.80
C ARG A 18 9.14 -19.00 -0.06
N GLN A 19 8.30 -19.21 0.96
CA GLN A 19 8.21 -20.45 1.73
C GLN A 19 7.81 -21.64 0.85
N GLU A 20 6.87 -21.44 -0.06
CA GLU A 20 6.42 -22.44 -1.04
C GLU A 20 7.41 -22.65 -2.20
N LYS A 21 8.57 -21.96 -2.18
CA LYS A 21 9.61 -22.01 -3.24
C LYS A 21 9.09 -21.67 -4.64
N LEU A 22 8.00 -20.89 -4.71
CA LEU A 22 7.41 -20.39 -5.96
C LEU A 22 8.15 -19.17 -6.50
N CYS A 23 8.95 -18.52 -5.66
CA CYS A 23 9.88 -17.47 -6.07
C CYS A 23 11.27 -17.70 -5.47
N THR A 24 12.28 -17.22 -6.19
CA THR A 24 13.66 -17.18 -5.70
C THR A 24 13.81 -16.18 -4.55
N HIS A 25 14.89 -16.29 -3.78
CA HIS A 25 15.22 -15.28 -2.76
C HIS A 25 15.28 -13.86 -3.35
N MET A 26 15.88 -13.70 -4.54
CA MET A 26 16.01 -12.38 -5.17
C MET A 26 14.68 -11.83 -5.65
N GLU A 27 13.83 -12.65 -6.28
CA GLU A 27 12.48 -12.25 -6.67
C GLU A 27 11.63 -11.92 -5.44
N GLY A 28 11.68 -12.75 -4.40
CA GLY A 28 11.01 -12.49 -3.13
C GLY A 28 11.43 -11.16 -2.51
N GLN A 29 12.72 -10.82 -2.53
CA GLN A 29 13.20 -9.54 -2.00
C GLN A 29 12.66 -8.34 -2.78
N ARG A 30 12.62 -8.42 -4.11
CA ARG A 30 12.09 -7.36 -4.97
C ARG A 30 10.58 -7.23 -4.84
N LEU A 31 9.88 -8.35 -4.79
CA LEU A 31 8.44 -8.41 -4.53
C LEU A 31 8.10 -7.79 -3.18
N LEU A 32 8.90 -8.04 -2.14
CA LEU A 32 8.67 -7.48 -0.81
C LEU A 32 8.80 -5.95 -0.82
N GLY A 33 9.75 -5.40 -1.58
CA GLY A 33 9.91 -3.96 -1.75
C GLY A 33 8.74 -3.30 -2.51
N LEU A 34 8.26 -3.94 -3.57
CA LEU A 34 7.19 -3.40 -4.43
C LEU A 34 5.78 -3.60 -3.83
N CYS A 35 5.52 -4.79 -3.28
CA CYS A 35 4.21 -5.21 -2.79
C CYS A 35 3.99 -4.83 -1.31
N SER A 36 4.62 -3.78 -0.84
CA SER A 36 4.40 -3.24 0.49
C SER A 36 3.97 -1.78 0.33
N THR A 37 2.66 -1.57 0.19
CA THR A 37 2.07 -0.24 0.01
C THR A 37 0.80 -0.10 0.84
N SER A 38 0.49 1.10 1.31
CA SER A 38 -0.83 1.46 1.85
C SER A 38 -1.94 1.28 0.80
N GLY A 39 -3.12 0.86 1.28
CA GLY A 39 -4.32 0.73 0.45
C GLY A 39 -5.05 2.07 0.29
N PRO A 40 -5.86 2.24 -0.77
CA PRO A 40 -6.50 3.50 -1.09
C PRO A 40 -7.54 3.90 -0.04
N LEU A 41 -8.19 2.91 0.60
CA LEU A 41 -9.13 3.13 1.70
C LEU A 41 -8.45 3.80 2.91
N PHE A 42 -7.20 3.45 3.19
CA PHE A 42 -6.43 4.11 4.26
C PHE A 42 -6.00 5.51 3.84
N ILE A 43 -5.46 5.68 2.63
CA ILE A 43 -4.92 6.98 2.17
C ILE A 43 -6.04 8.01 2.00
N ILE A 44 -7.07 7.67 1.21
CA ILE A 44 -8.15 8.58 0.86
C ILE A 44 -9.17 8.64 2.00
N GLY A 45 -9.64 7.48 2.47
CA GLY A 45 -10.65 7.40 3.53
C GLY A 45 -10.08 7.83 4.88
N ALA A 46 -9.27 6.99 5.50
CA ALA A 46 -8.84 7.24 6.88
C ALA A 46 -8.01 8.52 7.03
N VAL A 47 -6.98 8.71 6.20
CA VAL A 47 -6.04 9.82 6.36
C VAL A 47 -6.58 11.13 5.79
N ALA A 48 -6.87 11.20 4.48
CA ALA A 48 -7.27 12.46 3.87
C ALA A 48 -8.66 12.94 4.31
N THR A 49 -9.69 12.08 4.23
CA THR A 49 -11.05 12.49 4.61
C THR A 49 -11.26 12.47 6.13
N GLY A 50 -10.81 11.41 6.81
CA GLY A 50 -11.08 11.23 8.25
C GLY A 50 -10.21 12.08 9.17
N ILE A 51 -8.88 12.04 8.97
CA ILE A 51 -7.91 12.69 9.87
C ILE A 51 -7.63 14.13 9.45
N MET A 52 -7.34 14.35 8.15
CA MET A 52 -6.98 15.67 7.63
C MET A 52 -8.20 16.54 7.34
N ASN A 53 -9.41 15.96 7.36
CA ASN A 53 -10.67 16.62 7.01
C ASN A 53 -10.62 17.35 5.65
N ASN A 54 -9.87 16.78 4.70
CA ASN A 54 -9.69 17.35 3.36
C ASN A 54 -9.65 16.22 2.32
N PRO A 55 -10.81 15.86 1.73
CA PRO A 55 -10.91 14.82 0.72
C PRO A 55 -10.02 15.04 -0.51
N ALA A 56 -9.82 16.31 -0.91
CA ALA A 56 -9.04 16.65 -2.10
C ALA A 56 -7.56 16.23 -1.95
N LEU A 57 -7.01 16.26 -0.73
CA LEU A 57 -5.67 15.72 -0.45
C LEU A 57 -5.52 14.24 -0.79
N GLY A 58 -6.61 13.47 -0.73
CA GLY A 58 -6.57 12.03 -0.94
C GLY A 58 -6.01 11.64 -2.30
N PHE A 59 -6.34 12.39 -3.34
CA PHE A 59 -5.82 12.18 -4.69
C PHE A 59 -4.31 12.41 -4.75
N PHE A 60 -3.83 13.55 -4.22
CA PHE A 60 -2.41 13.89 -4.18
C PHE A 60 -1.60 12.82 -3.43
N LEU A 61 -2.04 12.47 -2.23
CA LEU A 61 -1.37 11.45 -1.41
C LEU A 61 -1.36 10.08 -2.09
N ALA A 62 -2.47 9.67 -2.73
CA ALA A 62 -2.56 8.38 -3.39
C ALA A 62 -1.65 8.31 -4.63
N VAL A 63 -1.68 9.32 -5.48
CA VAL A 63 -0.84 9.37 -6.69
C VAL A 63 0.64 9.39 -6.33
N SER A 64 1.05 10.24 -5.38
CA SER A 64 2.43 10.29 -4.89
C SER A 64 2.89 8.96 -4.32
N HIS A 65 2.03 8.29 -3.55
CA HIS A 65 2.34 7.01 -2.91
C HIS A 65 2.47 5.85 -3.92
N TYR A 66 1.60 5.78 -4.92
CA TYR A 66 1.68 4.72 -5.91
C TYR A 66 2.79 4.95 -6.94
N LEU A 67 3.05 6.20 -7.33
CA LEU A 67 4.21 6.53 -8.17
C LEU A 67 5.52 6.22 -7.44
N SER A 68 5.62 6.51 -6.14
CA SER A 68 6.82 6.17 -5.37
C SER A 68 7.01 4.66 -5.26
N ALA A 69 5.93 3.89 -5.07
CA ALA A 69 5.99 2.43 -5.06
C ALA A 69 6.49 1.84 -6.39
N VAL A 70 5.98 2.36 -7.52
CA VAL A 70 6.42 1.95 -8.86
C VAL A 70 7.89 2.28 -9.08
N THR A 71 8.33 3.46 -8.64
CA THR A 71 9.73 3.90 -8.73
C THR A 71 10.64 2.97 -7.93
N ILE A 72 10.24 2.60 -6.72
CA ILE A 72 10.97 1.62 -5.89
C ILE A 72 11.02 0.25 -6.57
N GLY A 73 9.94 -0.18 -7.23
CA GLY A 73 9.93 -1.38 -8.06
C GLY A 73 11.00 -1.35 -9.16
N PHE A 74 11.11 -0.22 -9.87
CA PHE A 74 12.15 -0.03 -10.88
C PHE A 74 13.56 -0.04 -10.29
N LEU A 75 13.77 0.61 -9.14
CA LEU A 75 15.07 0.60 -8.46
C LEU A 75 15.45 -0.80 -7.97
N MET A 76 14.49 -1.56 -7.43
CA MET A 76 14.66 -2.94 -7.01
C MET A 76 15.04 -3.89 -8.15
N ARG A 77 14.74 -3.54 -9.42
CA ARG A 77 15.20 -4.32 -10.59
C ARG A 77 16.71 -4.50 -10.61
N TYR A 78 17.46 -3.49 -10.17
CA TYR A 78 18.92 -3.53 -10.12
C TYR A 78 19.46 -4.19 -8.83
N TYR A 79 18.58 -4.55 -7.89
CA TYR A 79 18.97 -5.20 -6.65
C TYR A 79 19.25 -6.69 -6.87
N GLY A 80 20.54 -7.04 -6.77
CA GLY A 80 21.11 -8.38 -6.89
C GLY A 80 20.99 -9.02 -8.27
N LYS A 81 21.83 -10.02 -8.52
CA LYS A 81 21.86 -10.75 -9.80
C LYS A 81 20.91 -11.93 -9.75
N GLU A 82 20.09 -12.08 -10.78
CA GLU A 82 19.28 -13.28 -10.97
C GLU A 82 20.18 -14.44 -11.35
N LYS A 83 20.02 -15.56 -10.65
CA LYS A 83 20.24 -16.85 -11.26
C LYS A 83 18.86 -17.32 -11.70
N PRO A 84 18.55 -17.36 -13.01
CA PRO A 84 17.26 -17.85 -13.46
C PRO A 84 17.11 -19.28 -12.94
N VAL A 85 16.18 -19.50 -12.01
CA VAL A 85 15.88 -20.83 -11.48
C VAL A 85 15.13 -21.68 -12.51
N ILE A 86 14.64 -21.05 -13.58
CA ILE A 86 13.94 -21.70 -14.68
C ILE A 86 14.62 -21.31 -16.00
N LYS A 87 15.36 -22.27 -16.58
CA LYS A 87 15.65 -22.27 -18.02
C LYS A 87 14.45 -22.93 -18.73
N ASN A 88 14.02 -22.26 -19.80
CA ASN A 88 13.24 -22.75 -20.94
C ASN A 88 11.71 -22.70 -20.90
N ASP A 89 11.20 -22.20 -22.03
CA ASP A 89 9.98 -22.55 -22.75
C ASP A 89 8.69 -22.72 -21.94
N SER A 90 7.84 -21.69 -21.95
CA SER A 90 6.60 -21.77 -22.71
C SER A 90 5.72 -20.55 -22.49
N LEU A 91 5.00 -20.20 -23.56
CA LEU A 91 3.71 -19.52 -23.50
C LEU A 91 2.67 -20.42 -22.78
N SER A 92 2.94 -20.84 -21.53
CA SER A 92 1.93 -21.49 -20.69
C SER A 92 0.80 -20.49 -20.46
N ASN A 93 -0.43 -20.98 -20.45
CA ASN A 93 -1.58 -20.12 -20.21
C ASN A 93 -1.68 -19.95 -18.68
N PRO A 94 -1.54 -18.74 -18.12
CA PRO A 94 -1.63 -18.53 -16.67
C PRO A 94 -2.94 -19.07 -16.08
N LEU A 95 -4.00 -19.12 -16.89
CA LEU A 95 -5.29 -19.69 -16.51
C LEU A 95 -5.24 -21.21 -16.36
N THR A 96 -4.53 -21.93 -17.23
CA THR A 96 -4.41 -23.40 -17.09
C THR A 96 -3.61 -23.73 -15.85
N ASP A 97 -2.52 -23.00 -15.61
CA ASP A 97 -1.68 -23.21 -14.43
C ASP A 97 -2.49 -22.93 -13.15
N MET A 98 -3.25 -21.84 -13.12
CA MET A 98 -4.15 -21.53 -11.99
C MET A 98 -5.23 -22.60 -11.76
N LEU A 99 -5.84 -23.13 -12.83
CA LEU A 99 -6.83 -24.21 -12.73
C LEU A 99 -6.20 -25.51 -12.24
N ASP A 100 -5.00 -25.84 -12.68
CA ASP A 100 -4.27 -27.03 -12.24
C ASP A 100 -3.84 -26.90 -10.78
N TYR A 101 -3.39 -25.72 -10.34
CA TYR A 101 -3.16 -25.43 -8.93
C TYR A 101 -4.45 -25.58 -8.11
N ARG A 102 -5.58 -25.08 -8.61
CA ARG A 102 -6.87 -25.21 -7.92
C ARG A 102 -7.32 -26.67 -7.81
N ARG A 103 -7.11 -27.47 -8.85
CA ARG A 103 -7.39 -28.91 -8.84
C ARG A 103 -6.50 -29.67 -7.86
N LYS A 104 -5.20 -29.32 -7.81
CA LYS A 104 -4.23 -29.91 -6.86
C LYS A 104 -4.54 -29.56 -5.40
N ASP A 105 -5.02 -28.35 -5.12
CA ASP A 105 -5.38 -27.91 -3.78
C ASP A 105 -6.51 -28.76 -3.17
N GLY A 106 -7.51 -29.14 -3.97
CA GLY A 106 -8.56 -30.11 -3.61
C GLY A 106 -9.51 -29.69 -2.46
N ARG A 107 -9.17 -28.63 -1.70
CA ARG A 107 -9.96 -28.16 -0.56
C ARG A 107 -11.34 -27.64 -1.00
N PRO A 108 -12.42 -28.02 -0.29
CA PRO A 108 -13.77 -27.56 -0.59
C PRO A 108 -13.94 -26.07 -0.25
N ILE A 109 -14.95 -25.43 -0.86
CA ILE A 109 -15.19 -23.99 -0.72
C ILE A 109 -15.40 -23.55 0.73
N GLY A 110 -16.07 -24.36 1.55
CA GLY A 110 -16.32 -24.06 2.97
C GLY A 110 -15.02 -23.98 3.78
N VAL A 111 -14.04 -24.84 3.50
CA VAL A 111 -12.71 -24.80 4.15
C VAL A 111 -11.96 -23.53 3.73
N LEU A 112 -11.96 -23.20 2.44
CA LEU A 112 -11.30 -21.99 1.94
C LEU A 112 -11.90 -20.71 2.51
N MET A 113 -13.23 -20.67 2.63
CA MET A 113 -13.94 -19.55 3.22
C MET A 113 -13.59 -19.43 4.71
N GLY A 114 -13.59 -20.54 5.46
CA GLY A 114 -13.16 -20.57 6.85
C GLY A 114 -11.71 -20.09 7.03
N ASP A 115 -10.79 -20.55 6.18
CA ASP A 115 -9.39 -20.12 6.20
C ASP A 115 -9.26 -18.63 5.88
N ALA A 116 -10.03 -18.11 4.93
CA ALA A 116 -10.02 -16.69 4.57
C ALA A 116 -10.50 -15.82 5.74
N VAL A 117 -11.59 -16.20 6.42
CA VAL A 117 -12.11 -15.49 7.59
C VAL A 117 -11.10 -15.51 8.74
N LYS A 118 -10.57 -16.69 9.09
CA LYS A 118 -9.54 -16.83 10.14
C LYS A 118 -8.31 -15.96 9.85
N ASN A 119 -7.83 -15.99 8.60
CA ASN A 119 -6.70 -15.17 8.19
C ASN A 119 -7.00 -13.67 8.27
N GLY A 120 -8.21 -13.25 7.92
CA GLY A 120 -8.67 -11.87 8.03
C GLY A 120 -8.69 -11.40 9.49
N VAL A 121 -9.31 -12.18 10.38
CA VAL A 121 -9.36 -11.88 11.82
C VAL A 121 -7.96 -11.77 12.41
N ASN A 122 -7.08 -12.74 12.13
CA ASN A 122 -5.69 -12.71 12.60
C ASN A 122 -4.93 -11.47 12.12
N LEU A 123 -5.16 -11.05 10.86
CA LEU A 123 -4.49 -9.89 10.29
C LEU A 123 -5.01 -8.58 10.90
N ILE A 124 -6.31 -8.46 11.18
CA ILE A 124 -6.89 -7.32 11.89
C ILE A 124 -6.34 -7.23 13.32
N LEU A 125 -6.31 -8.35 14.05
CA LEU A 125 -5.75 -8.40 15.41
C LEU A 125 -4.27 -8.03 15.44
N MET A 126 -3.49 -8.52 14.47
CA MET A 126 -2.08 -8.16 14.32
C MET A 126 -1.90 -6.65 14.08
N ILE A 127 -2.58 -6.09 13.07
CA ILE A 127 -2.50 -4.66 12.75
C ILE A 127 -2.90 -3.82 13.97
N GLY A 128 -4.05 -4.12 14.57
CA GLY A 128 -4.57 -3.41 15.74
C GLY A 128 -3.61 -3.49 16.93
N GLY A 129 -3.04 -4.67 17.21
CA GLY A 129 -2.06 -4.88 18.26
C GLY A 129 -0.80 -4.03 18.08
N PHE A 130 -0.25 -3.98 16.85
CA PHE A 130 0.92 -3.13 16.57
C PHE A 130 0.58 -1.63 16.64
N ILE A 131 -0.58 -1.19 16.17
CA ILE A 131 -1.02 0.21 16.31
C ILE A 131 -1.13 0.59 17.79
N ILE A 132 -1.79 -0.23 18.61
CA ILE A 132 -1.95 0.03 20.06
C ILE A 132 -0.58 0.07 20.74
N PHE A 133 0.29 -0.91 20.47
CA PHE A 133 1.63 -0.97 21.06
C PHE A 133 2.45 0.30 20.77
N PHE A 134 2.52 0.71 19.50
CA PHE A 134 3.23 1.94 19.13
C PHE A 134 2.52 3.21 19.63
N SER A 135 1.21 3.20 19.78
CA SER A 135 0.47 4.30 20.40
C SER A 135 0.83 4.46 21.88
N VAL A 136 0.97 3.37 22.64
CA VAL A 136 1.41 3.41 24.03
C VAL A 136 2.85 3.92 24.12
N ILE A 137 3.77 3.42 23.30
CA ILE A 137 5.16 3.91 23.25
C ILE A 137 5.18 5.41 22.94
N THR A 138 4.41 5.85 21.95
CA THR A 138 4.33 7.26 21.57
C THR A 138 3.83 8.12 22.73
N SER A 139 2.79 7.68 23.44
CA SER A 139 2.28 8.37 24.63
C SER A 139 3.33 8.44 25.75
N MET A 140 4.09 7.36 25.98
CA MET A 140 5.18 7.37 26.97
C MET A 140 6.29 8.36 26.59
N LEU A 141 6.68 8.42 25.31
CA LEU A 141 7.70 9.36 24.83
C LEU A 141 7.25 10.82 24.87
N LYS A 142 5.94 11.08 24.70
CA LYS A 142 5.34 12.40 24.90
C LYS A 142 5.38 12.82 26.36
N LEU A 143 4.88 11.97 27.27
CA LEU A 143 4.78 12.27 28.70
C LEU A 143 6.14 12.37 29.39
N SER A 144 7.15 11.63 28.93
CA SER A 144 8.51 11.71 29.47
C SER A 144 9.25 13.00 29.09
N GLY A 145 8.71 13.81 28.17
CA GLY A 145 9.40 14.97 27.60
C GLY A 145 10.53 14.61 26.64
N PHE A 146 10.74 13.32 26.34
CA PHE A 146 11.77 12.89 25.40
C PHE A 146 11.51 13.44 24.00
N LEU A 147 10.24 13.41 23.57
CA LEU A 147 9.85 13.90 22.26
C LEU A 147 10.04 15.42 22.12
N SER A 148 9.68 16.19 23.14
CA SER A 148 9.86 17.66 23.12
C SER A 148 11.33 18.04 23.14
N PHE A 149 12.14 17.37 23.97
CA PHE A 149 13.60 17.55 24.01
C PHE A 149 14.24 17.32 22.63
N PHE A 150 13.94 16.18 21.99
CA PHE A 150 14.52 15.85 20.69
C PHE A 150 14.01 16.78 19.59
N SER A 151 12.75 17.21 19.65
CA SER A 151 12.16 18.13 18.66
C SER A 151 12.81 19.52 18.69
N ILE A 152 13.16 20.03 19.87
CA ILE A 152 13.89 21.30 20.01
C ILE A 152 15.31 21.18 19.44
N ILE A 153 16.00 20.08 19.72
CA ILE A 153 17.36 19.86 19.19
C ILE A 153 17.34 19.75 17.67
N LEU A 154 16.43 18.96 17.11
CA LEU A 154 16.34 18.76 15.67
C LEU A 154 15.91 20.03 14.95
N SER A 155 14.91 20.76 15.45
CA SER A 155 14.49 22.03 14.84
C SER A 155 15.63 23.05 14.76
N LYS A 156 16.51 23.10 15.76
CA LYS A 156 17.71 23.95 15.74
C LYS A 156 18.82 23.44 14.80
N ALA A 157 18.89 22.13 14.58
CA ALA A 157 19.89 21.53 13.69
C ALA A 157 19.56 21.79 12.21
N PHE A 158 18.29 22.01 11.87
CA PHE A 158 17.88 22.39 10.52
C PHE A 158 17.88 23.92 10.37
N PRO A 159 18.66 24.50 9.45
CA PRO A 159 18.80 25.96 9.29
C PRO A 159 17.61 26.62 8.59
N PHE A 160 16.45 25.96 8.56
CA PHE A 160 15.25 26.46 7.89
C PHE A 160 14.33 27.07 8.94
N GLU A 161 14.11 28.39 8.87
CA GLU A 161 13.21 29.13 9.77
C GLU A 161 11.77 28.58 9.80
N THR A 162 11.39 27.82 8.78
CA THR A 162 10.07 27.19 8.64
C THR A 162 9.88 25.94 9.50
N VAL A 163 10.94 25.34 10.07
CA VAL A 163 10.84 24.08 10.81
C VAL A 163 10.56 24.35 12.28
N THR A 164 9.29 24.20 12.69
CA THR A 164 8.91 24.35 14.09
C THR A 164 9.13 23.05 14.88
N PRO A 165 9.35 23.12 16.21
CA PRO A 165 9.41 21.93 17.06
C PRO A 165 8.17 21.04 16.94
N ASP A 166 6.99 21.63 16.75
CA ASP A 166 5.73 20.88 16.61
C ASP A 166 5.67 20.07 15.30
N MET A 167 6.23 20.61 14.21
CA MET A 167 6.39 19.86 12.95
C MET A 167 7.30 18.64 13.14
N VAL A 168 8.44 18.84 13.82
CA VAL A 168 9.39 17.76 14.10
C VAL A 168 8.76 16.71 15.01
N SER A 169 8.07 17.12 16.07
CA SER A 169 7.35 16.25 16.99
C SER A 169 6.31 15.41 16.25
N SER A 170 5.45 16.05 15.44
CA SER A 170 4.45 15.36 14.60
C SER A 170 5.09 14.38 13.62
N PHE A 171 6.23 14.77 13.02
CA PHE A 171 7.00 13.90 12.13
C PHE A 171 7.51 12.65 12.84
N LEU A 172 8.11 12.80 14.02
CA LEU A 172 8.65 11.70 14.82
C LEU A 172 7.54 10.75 15.29
N ILE A 173 6.39 11.28 15.68
CA ILE A 173 5.20 10.48 16.01
C ILE A 173 4.77 9.68 14.78
N GLY A 174 4.70 10.30 13.60
CA GLY A 174 4.38 9.59 12.35
C GLY A 174 5.44 8.60 11.89
N PHE A 175 6.70 8.84 12.26
CA PHE A 175 7.79 7.90 12.04
C PHE A 175 7.59 6.63 12.89
N LEU A 176 7.02 6.74 14.08
CA LEU A 176 6.63 5.59 14.90
C LEU A 176 5.35 4.94 14.37
N GLU A 177 4.27 5.70 14.25
CA GLU A 177 2.95 5.24 13.83
C GLU A 177 2.22 6.30 13.01
N VAL A 178 1.89 5.95 11.78
CA VAL A 178 1.41 6.88 10.73
C VAL A 178 0.10 7.56 11.11
N THR A 179 -0.84 6.83 11.73
CA THR A 179 -2.18 7.34 12.04
C THR A 179 -2.12 8.46 13.08
N ASN A 180 -1.37 8.25 14.16
CA ASN A 180 -1.14 9.24 15.20
C ASN A 180 -0.31 10.41 14.69
N GLY A 181 0.72 10.15 13.86
CA GLY A 181 1.48 11.23 13.22
C GLY A 181 0.63 12.11 12.32
N ALA A 182 -0.26 11.51 11.52
CA ALA A 182 -1.19 12.25 10.67
C ALA A 182 -2.16 13.09 11.50
N LYS A 183 -2.64 12.59 12.65
CA LYS A 183 -3.51 13.36 13.56
C LYS A 183 -2.80 14.60 14.11
N GLU A 184 -1.57 14.45 14.57
CA GLU A 184 -0.77 15.59 15.06
C GLU A 184 -0.47 16.58 13.94
N CYS A 185 -0.12 16.07 12.76
CA CYS A 185 0.14 16.88 11.58
C CYS A 185 -1.09 17.68 11.13
N ALA A 186 -2.30 17.12 11.26
CA ALA A 186 -3.55 17.80 10.93
C ALA A 186 -3.76 19.06 11.79
N LEU A 187 -3.35 19.02 13.07
CA LEU A 187 -3.52 20.12 14.03
C LEU A 187 -2.52 21.28 13.83
N LEU A 188 -1.42 21.05 13.11
CA LEU A 188 -0.40 22.08 12.87
C LEU A 188 -0.98 23.28 12.11
N GLN A 189 -0.63 24.50 12.52
CA GLN A 189 -1.02 25.73 11.81
C GLN A 189 0.05 26.09 10.77
N VAL A 190 0.23 25.21 9.79
CA VAL A 190 1.20 25.36 8.69
C VAL A 190 0.51 25.21 7.34
N PRO A 191 1.06 25.80 6.26
CA PRO A 191 0.54 25.63 4.92
C PRO A 191 0.35 24.16 4.53
N LEU A 192 -0.72 23.89 3.77
CA LEU A 192 -1.16 22.54 3.39
C LEU A 192 -0.05 21.70 2.75
N ILE A 193 0.83 22.34 1.98
CA ILE A 193 1.97 21.71 1.31
C ILE A 193 2.88 20.98 2.30
N TYR A 194 3.20 21.57 3.46
CA TYR A 194 4.05 20.92 4.47
C TYR A 194 3.36 19.71 5.07
N LYS A 195 2.06 19.83 5.38
CA LYS A 195 1.27 18.71 5.89
C LYS A 195 1.26 17.55 4.89
N ALA A 196 1.04 17.84 3.62
CA ALA A 196 0.99 16.83 2.57
C ALA A 196 2.34 16.15 2.32
N ILE A 197 3.46 16.88 2.39
CA ILE A 197 4.81 16.30 2.30
C ILE A 197 5.06 15.34 3.46
N MET A 198 4.80 15.80 4.70
CA MET A 198 5.01 15.00 5.91
C MET A 198 4.15 13.74 5.91
N VAL A 199 2.86 13.88 5.66
CA VAL A 199 1.92 12.75 5.63
C VAL A 199 2.26 11.80 4.47
N SER A 200 2.62 12.31 3.30
CA SER A 200 3.03 11.45 2.17
C SER A 200 4.29 10.65 2.48
N PHE A 201 5.27 11.25 3.18
CA PHE A 201 6.41 10.50 3.70
C PHE A 201 5.97 9.39 4.65
N MET A 202 5.15 9.72 5.66
CA MET A 202 4.70 8.76 6.68
C MET A 202 3.97 7.57 6.04
N ILE A 203 3.07 7.82 5.09
CA ILE A 203 2.34 6.76 4.37
C ILE A 203 3.29 5.91 3.50
N GLY A 204 4.21 6.55 2.77
CA GLY A 204 5.18 5.86 1.91
C GLY A 204 6.13 4.97 2.71
N PHE A 205 6.61 5.47 3.84
CA PHE A 205 7.48 4.76 4.78
C PHE A 205 6.72 3.68 5.57
N GLY A 206 5.46 3.95 5.96
CA GLY A 206 4.61 3.10 6.77
C GLY A 206 4.81 3.24 8.29
N GLY A 207 5.80 4.00 8.74
CA GLY A 207 6.17 4.11 10.16
C GLY A 207 6.80 2.81 10.70
N LEU A 208 7.39 2.88 11.89
CA LEU A 208 7.98 1.71 12.55
C LEU A 208 6.93 0.64 12.87
N SER A 209 5.67 1.03 13.11
CA SER A 209 4.57 0.09 13.35
C SER A 209 4.35 -0.87 12.18
N VAL A 210 4.18 -0.37 10.95
CA VAL A 210 4.02 -1.23 9.77
C VAL A 210 5.31 -2.00 9.47
N ASN A 211 6.47 -1.37 9.65
CA ASN A 211 7.74 -2.06 9.45
C ASN A 211 7.91 -3.24 10.42
N ALA A 212 7.48 -3.10 11.68
CA ALA A 212 7.49 -4.19 12.66
C ALA A 212 6.50 -5.31 12.29
N GLN A 213 5.32 -4.98 11.77
CA GLN A 213 4.37 -5.97 11.23
C GLN A 213 4.99 -6.79 10.08
N VAL A 214 5.69 -6.11 9.16
CA VAL A 214 6.38 -6.78 8.05
C VAL A 214 7.56 -7.61 8.56
N MET A 215 8.33 -7.11 9.53
CA MET A 215 9.41 -7.86 10.17
C MET A 215 8.90 -9.18 10.75
N SER A 216 7.79 -9.17 11.49
CA SER A 216 7.25 -10.39 12.11
C SER A 216 6.75 -11.43 11.08
N ILE A 217 6.38 -10.99 9.88
CA ILE A 217 5.98 -11.88 8.78
C ILE A 217 7.19 -12.43 8.06
N VAL A 218 8.19 -11.57 7.81
CA VAL A 218 9.37 -11.91 7.02
C VAL A 218 10.38 -12.75 7.81
N SER A 219 10.35 -12.69 9.15
CA SER A 219 11.21 -13.50 10.03
C SER A 219 11.05 -15.00 9.85
N GLU A 220 9.95 -15.46 9.26
CA GLU A 220 9.73 -16.87 8.90
C GLU A 220 10.34 -17.26 7.55
N THR A 221 11.16 -16.40 6.94
CA THR A 221 11.79 -16.58 5.62
C THR A 221 13.26 -16.19 5.66
N ASP A 222 13.97 -16.45 4.55
CA ASP A 222 15.36 -16.01 4.35
C ASP A 222 15.47 -14.60 3.72
N LEU A 223 14.36 -13.88 3.55
CA LEU A 223 14.36 -12.53 3.00
C LEU A 223 14.95 -11.53 4.01
N LYS A 224 15.68 -10.54 3.51
CA LYS A 224 16.38 -9.55 4.33
C LYS A 224 15.48 -8.37 4.63
N PHE A 225 15.11 -8.21 5.91
CA PHE A 225 14.36 -7.04 6.37
C PHE A 225 15.12 -5.72 6.21
N SER A 226 16.44 -5.71 6.42
CA SER A 226 17.25 -4.48 6.30
C SER A 226 17.15 -3.85 4.91
N VAL A 227 17.15 -4.68 3.87
CA VAL A 227 16.97 -4.24 2.48
C VAL A 227 15.57 -3.66 2.29
N TYR A 228 14.56 -4.37 2.76
CA TYR A 228 13.17 -3.87 2.74
C TYR A 228 13.06 -2.50 3.41
N PHE A 229 13.58 -2.35 4.63
CA PHE A 229 13.53 -1.12 5.41
C PHE A 229 14.16 0.08 4.67
N ILE A 230 15.34 -0.11 4.08
CA ILE A 230 16.04 0.95 3.30
C ILE A 230 15.17 1.41 2.13
N PHE A 231 14.62 0.47 1.35
CA PHE A 231 13.77 0.83 0.22
C PHE A 231 12.44 1.45 0.65
N LYS A 232 11.89 1.09 1.82
CA LYS A 232 10.71 1.77 2.37
C LYS A 232 11.01 3.18 2.83
N LEU A 233 12.17 3.42 3.44
CA LEU A 233 12.60 4.78 3.78
C LEU A 233 12.75 5.63 2.52
N LEU A 234 13.38 5.07 1.48
CA LEU A 234 13.49 5.72 0.18
C LEU A 234 12.12 5.97 -0.46
N GLN A 235 11.19 5.02 -0.33
CA GLN A 235 9.81 5.19 -0.81
C GLN A 235 9.12 6.38 -0.14
N GLY A 236 9.28 6.53 1.19
CA GLY A 236 8.76 7.69 1.93
C GLY A 236 9.32 8.99 1.39
N ILE A 237 10.64 9.08 1.18
CA ILE A 237 11.30 10.27 0.63
C ILE A 237 10.77 10.60 -0.77
N ILE A 238 10.69 9.61 -1.66
CA ILE A 238 10.18 9.79 -3.02
C ILE A 238 8.71 10.19 -3.01
N ALA A 239 7.90 9.61 -2.13
CA ALA A 239 6.49 9.98 -1.97
C ALA A 239 6.35 11.44 -1.54
N ALA A 240 7.15 11.89 -0.57
CA ALA A 240 7.18 13.27 -0.11
C ALA A 240 7.55 14.25 -1.24
N LEU A 241 8.56 13.89 -2.05
CA LEU A 241 9.00 14.66 -3.21
C LEU A 241 7.91 14.72 -4.29
N TYR A 242 7.25 13.61 -4.61
CA TYR A 242 6.13 13.61 -5.55
C TYR A 242 4.94 14.41 -5.03
N SER A 243 4.64 14.38 -3.73
CA SER A 243 3.57 15.17 -3.13
C SER A 243 3.85 16.68 -3.26
N PHE A 244 5.10 17.08 -3.00
CA PHE A 244 5.55 18.46 -3.22
C PHE A 244 5.37 18.91 -4.68
N ILE A 245 5.88 18.12 -5.64
CA ILE A 245 5.76 18.45 -7.07
C ILE A 245 4.30 18.53 -7.50
N LEU A 246 3.47 17.56 -7.12
CA LEU A 246 2.06 17.56 -7.52
C LEU A 246 1.29 18.73 -6.94
N ILE A 247 1.49 19.06 -5.66
CA ILE A 247 0.77 20.18 -5.05
C ILE A 247 1.24 21.50 -5.65
N THR A 248 2.55 21.71 -5.81
CA THR A 248 3.06 22.96 -6.41
C THR A 248 2.59 23.18 -7.85
N TRP A 249 2.43 22.12 -8.63
CA TRP A 249 2.03 22.24 -10.05
C TRP A 249 0.51 22.28 -10.25
N PHE A 250 -0.26 21.67 -9.36
CA PHE A 250 -1.70 21.49 -9.55
C PHE A 250 -2.58 22.18 -8.50
N SER A 251 -2.01 22.88 -7.50
CA SER A 251 -2.78 23.63 -6.49
C SER A 251 -3.64 24.74 -7.08
N ASP A 252 -3.20 25.33 -8.20
CA ASP A 252 -3.88 26.46 -8.83
C ASP A 252 -5.04 26.01 -9.76
N MET A 253 -5.20 24.70 -9.98
CA MET A 253 -6.29 24.19 -10.78
C MET A 253 -7.61 24.23 -9.99
N GLN A 254 -8.58 25.00 -10.48
CA GLN A 254 -9.93 25.17 -9.90
C GLN A 254 -10.66 23.84 -9.59
N VAL A 255 -10.29 22.74 -10.27
CA VAL A 255 -10.84 21.40 -10.05
C VAL A 255 -10.57 20.85 -8.64
N PHE A 256 -9.53 21.36 -7.95
CA PHE A 256 -9.14 20.90 -6.60
C PHE A 256 -9.43 21.94 -5.50
N ASN A 257 -9.84 23.15 -5.86
CA ASN A 257 -10.46 24.12 -4.94
C ASN A 257 -11.94 23.78 -4.77
N LEU A 258 -12.25 22.74 -4.00
CA LEU A 258 -13.61 22.41 -3.57
C LEU A 258 -14.16 23.38 -2.49
N SER A 259 -13.65 24.60 -2.43
CA SER A 259 -14.15 25.68 -1.56
C SER A 259 -15.40 26.38 -2.12
N GLY A 260 -15.91 25.96 -3.26
CA GLY A 260 -17.19 26.44 -3.80
C GLY A 260 -18.14 25.27 -4.05
N ILE A 261 -19.36 25.34 -3.47
CA ILE A 261 -20.69 24.79 -3.84
C ILE A 261 -20.75 23.37 -4.51
N ALA A 262 -19.87 23.04 -5.45
CA ALA A 262 -19.74 21.72 -6.06
C ALA A 262 -19.32 20.60 -5.08
N GLY A 263 -18.63 20.92 -3.98
CA GLY A 263 -18.27 19.93 -2.95
C GLY A 263 -19.47 19.44 -2.16
N THR A 264 -20.42 20.34 -1.87
CA THR A 264 -21.69 20.00 -1.25
C THR A 264 -22.60 19.28 -2.24
N ASP A 265 -22.61 19.65 -3.53
CA ASP A 265 -23.44 18.96 -4.52
C ASP A 265 -22.93 17.55 -4.88
N ILE A 266 -21.61 17.32 -4.93
CA ILE A 266 -21.04 15.97 -5.16
C ILE A 266 -21.19 15.12 -3.90
N TRP A 267 -20.98 15.69 -2.70
CA TRP A 267 -21.20 14.98 -1.45
C TRP A 267 -22.67 14.64 -1.23
N GLU A 268 -23.59 15.58 -1.46
CA GLU A 268 -25.03 15.33 -1.45
C GLU A 268 -25.44 14.36 -2.56
N ALA A 269 -24.89 14.45 -3.77
CA ALA A 269 -25.17 13.47 -4.82
C ALA A 269 -24.70 12.07 -4.41
N THR A 270 -23.51 11.94 -3.83
CA THR A 270 -22.93 10.63 -3.45
C THR A 270 -23.54 10.05 -2.17
N VAL A 271 -23.95 10.90 -1.22
CA VAL A 271 -24.58 10.50 0.05
C VAL A 271 -26.10 10.29 -0.09
N ASN A 272 -26.77 11.02 -1.00
CA ASN A 272 -28.17 10.78 -1.34
C ASN A 272 -28.36 9.61 -2.33
N TYR A 273 -27.29 9.06 -2.88
CA TYR A 273 -27.37 7.75 -3.51
C TYR A 273 -27.67 6.71 -2.44
N ASN A 274 -28.89 6.17 -2.48
CA ASN A 274 -29.29 5.03 -1.67
C ASN A 274 -28.18 3.97 -1.72
N TRP A 275 -27.71 3.47 -0.58
CA TRP A 275 -26.61 2.50 -0.50
C TRP A 275 -26.82 1.30 -1.46
N ILE A 276 -28.08 0.95 -1.72
CA ILE A 276 -28.52 -0.01 -2.74
C ILE A 276 -28.11 0.36 -4.16
N HIS A 277 -28.20 1.63 -4.57
CA HIS A 277 -27.72 2.10 -5.87
C HIS A 277 -26.20 2.07 -5.98
N VAL A 278 -25.48 2.48 -4.93
CA VAL A 278 -24.00 2.40 -4.90
C VAL A 278 -23.56 0.93 -5.01
N PHE A 279 -24.24 0.04 -4.28
CA PHE A 279 -24.00 -1.39 -4.34
C PHE A 279 -24.31 -1.97 -5.73
N MET A 280 -25.46 -1.64 -6.31
CA MET A 280 -25.86 -2.09 -7.66
C MET A 280 -24.86 -1.63 -8.72
N ASN A 281 -24.48 -0.35 -8.74
CA ASN A 281 -23.50 0.18 -9.69
C ASN A 281 -22.13 -0.48 -9.51
N SER A 282 -21.69 -0.70 -8.27
CA SER A 282 -20.43 -1.42 -8.00
C SER A 282 -20.48 -2.87 -8.48
N THR A 283 -21.62 -3.54 -8.32
CA THR A 283 -21.83 -4.92 -8.79
C THR A 283 -21.84 -4.99 -10.31
N ILE A 284 -22.49 -4.05 -10.99
CA ILE A 284 -22.50 -3.93 -12.45
C ILE A 284 -21.08 -3.72 -12.98
N ASN A 285 -20.31 -2.81 -12.38
CA ASN A 285 -18.91 -2.57 -12.77
C ASN A 285 -18.05 -3.83 -12.59
N LEU A 286 -18.24 -4.58 -11.50
CA LEU A 286 -17.55 -5.86 -11.29
C LEU A 286 -17.91 -6.87 -12.38
N LEU A 287 -19.19 -7.00 -12.75
CA LEU A 287 -19.65 -7.89 -13.81
C LEU A 287 -19.06 -7.50 -15.18
N PHE A 288 -18.96 -6.20 -15.49
CA PHE A 288 -18.29 -5.72 -16.70
C PHE A 288 -16.82 -6.12 -16.74
N ILE A 289 -16.10 -5.97 -15.62
CA ILE A 289 -14.69 -6.37 -15.53
C ILE A 289 -14.56 -7.88 -15.75
N LEU A 290 -15.42 -8.70 -15.13
CA LEU A 290 -15.42 -10.15 -15.31
C LEU A 290 -15.76 -10.56 -16.74
N ALA A 291 -16.76 -9.92 -17.36
CA ALA A 291 -17.14 -10.16 -18.75
C ALA A 291 -16.00 -9.79 -19.71
N PHE A 292 -15.31 -8.67 -19.46
CA PHE A 292 -14.14 -8.26 -20.23
C PHE A 292 -13.01 -9.29 -20.11
N ILE A 293 -12.68 -9.75 -18.90
CA ILE A 293 -11.68 -10.80 -18.68
C ILE A 293 -12.07 -12.09 -19.41
N MET A 294 -13.35 -12.48 -19.38
CA MET A 294 -13.86 -13.66 -20.07
C MET A 294 -13.78 -13.52 -21.60
N ALA A 295 -14.14 -12.36 -22.16
CA ALA A 295 -14.04 -12.08 -23.58
C ALA A 295 -12.58 -12.16 -24.06
N VAL A 296 -11.64 -11.54 -23.34
CA VAL A 296 -10.20 -11.60 -23.65
C VAL A 296 -9.69 -13.05 -23.62
N SER A 297 -10.17 -13.86 -22.68
CA SER A 297 -9.86 -15.30 -22.60
C SER A 297 -10.35 -16.06 -23.84
N ILE A 298 -11.61 -15.87 -24.24
CA ILE A 298 -12.21 -16.54 -25.40
C ILE A 298 -11.50 -16.16 -26.71
N PHE A 299 -11.19 -14.87 -26.90
CA PHE A 299 -10.47 -14.39 -28.08
C PHE A 299 -9.05 -14.94 -28.19
N LYS A 300 -8.36 -15.18 -27.07
CA LYS A 300 -7.05 -15.85 -27.07
C LYS A 300 -7.17 -17.34 -27.39
N HIS A 301 -8.23 -18.02 -26.96
CA HIS A 301 -8.44 -19.43 -27.26
C HIS A 301 -8.82 -19.68 -28.73
N LYS A 302 -9.58 -18.79 -29.36
CA LYS A 302 -9.92 -18.88 -30.80
C LYS A 302 -8.73 -18.72 -31.75
N LYS A 303 -7.62 -18.13 -31.31
CA LYS A 303 -6.40 -17.92 -32.13
C LYS A 303 -5.37 -19.05 -32.06
N ARG A 304 -5.59 -20.10 -31.25
CA ARG A 304 -4.77 -21.33 -31.31
C ARG A 304 -5.56 -22.39 -32.09
N PRO A 305 -5.21 -22.71 -33.35
CA PRO A 305 -5.78 -23.88 -34.00
C PRO A 305 -5.33 -25.11 -33.20
N PHE A 306 -6.26 -26.05 -33.00
CA PHE A 306 -5.99 -27.35 -32.40
C PHE A 306 -4.86 -28.04 -33.17
N SER A 307 -3.63 -27.95 -32.66
CA SER A 307 -2.56 -28.86 -33.07
C SER A 307 -2.71 -30.12 -32.22
N SER A 308 -3.52 -31.05 -32.72
CA SER A 308 -3.52 -32.43 -32.25
C SER A 308 -2.20 -33.07 -32.69
N LYS A 309 -1.17 -33.04 -31.82
CA LYS A 309 -0.08 -34.00 -31.96
C LYS A 309 -0.57 -35.36 -31.47
N PRO A 310 -0.53 -36.42 -32.29
CA PRO A 310 -0.93 -37.75 -31.84
C PRO A 310 0.07 -38.25 -30.79
N PHE A 311 -0.48 -38.87 -29.75
CA PHE A 311 0.24 -39.74 -28.82
C PHE A 311 1.06 -40.75 -29.64
N ARG A 312 2.40 -40.69 -29.57
CA ARG A 312 3.25 -41.83 -29.92
C ARG A 312 3.56 -42.58 -28.62
N MET A 313 2.95 -43.75 -28.48
CA MET A 313 3.51 -44.82 -27.65
C MET A 313 4.83 -45.25 -28.29
N TYR A 314 5.93 -45.13 -27.55
CA TYR A 314 7.04 -46.08 -27.49
C TYR A 314 7.70 -45.93 -26.11
#